data_AF-A0AAW1T4U8-F1
#
_entry.id   AF-A0AAW1T4U8-F1
#
_cell.length_a   1.000
_cell.length_b   1.000
_cell.length_c   1.000
_cell.angle_alpha   90.00
_cell.angle_beta   90.00
_cell.angle_gamma   90.00
#
_symmetry.space_group_name_H-M   'P 1'
#
loop_
_entity.id
_entity.type
_entity.pdbx_description
1 polymer ?
#
loop_
_entity_poly.entity_id
_entity_poly.type
_entity_poly.pdbx_seq_one_letter_code
_entity_poly.pdbx_strand_id
1 'polypeptide(L)' 'MQLDDYEIKPSELEILINLDGSPALLGRGAFGEVFKARFNGVQTVAVKQLREGGTDKAKIDFLREVGILEG' A
#
# COMPACT_ATOMS: atom_id res chain seq x y z
N MET A 1 4.35 20.79 -5.34
CA MET A 1 3.90 19.39 -5.50
C MET A 1 2.63 19.26 -4.67
N GLN A 2 1.49 19.14 -5.34
CA GLN A 2 0.20 19.03 -4.68
C GLN A 2 -0.02 17.52 -4.42
N LEU A 3 -0.32 17.14 -3.18
CA LEU A 3 -0.39 15.72 -2.78
C LEU A 3 -1.56 14.97 -3.44
N ASP A 4 -2.56 15.73 -3.90
CA ASP A 4 -3.78 15.22 -4.53
C ASP A 4 -3.50 14.45 -5.82
N ASP A 5 -2.39 14.73 -6.51
CA ASP A 5 -2.03 14.07 -7.78
C ASP A 5 -1.63 12.59 -7.61
N TYR A 6 -1.30 12.18 -6.38
CA TYR A 6 -0.85 10.83 -6.05
C TYR A 6 -1.85 10.05 -5.20
N GLU A 7 -3.02 10.62 -4.91
CA GLU A 7 -4.06 9.95 -4.16
C GLU A 7 -4.74 8.89 -5.05
N ILE A 8 -4.67 7.63 -4.61
CA ILE A 8 -5.38 6.51 -5.23
C ILE A 8 -6.73 6.34 -4.53
N LYS A 9 -7.83 6.41 -5.28
CA LYS A 9 -9.16 6.21 -4.72
C LYS A 9 -9.38 4.74 -4.38
N PRO A 10 -10.15 4.41 -3.32
CA PRO A 10 -10.47 3.02 -3.00
C PRO A 10 -11.11 2.24 -4.15
N SER A 11 -11.89 2.91 -5.02
CA SER A 11 -12.50 2.29 -6.21
C SER A 11 -11.50 1.88 -7.29
N GLU A 12 -10.29 2.43 -7.26
CA GLU A 12 -9.24 2.17 -8.26
C GLU A 12 -8.34 1.00 -7.84
N LEU A 13 -8.51 0.47 -6.62
CA LEU A 13 -7.63 -0.54 -6.03
C LEU A 13 -8.42 -1.73 -5.47
N GLU A 14 -8.07 -2.93 -5.93
CA GLU A 14 -8.68 -4.18 -5.48
C GLU A 14 -7.61 -5.12 -4.91
N ILE A 15 -7.65 -5.40 -3.61
CA ILE A 15 -6.79 -6.44 -3.01
C ILE A 15 -7.22 -7.80 -3.55
N LEU A 16 -6.29 -8.57 -4.10
CA LEU A 16 -6.59 -9.91 -4.61
C LEU A 16 -6.81 -10.88 -3.46
N ILE A 17 -7.73 -11.82 -3.67
CA ILE A 17 -8.09 -12.85 -2.70
C ILE A 17 -7.64 -14.21 -3.23
N ASN A 18 -7.02 -15.01 -2.36
CA ASN A 18 -6.60 -16.37 -2.65
C ASN A 18 -7.81 -17.32 -2.70
N LEU A 19 -7.58 -18.55 -3.19
CA LEU A 19 -8.64 -19.57 -3.29
C LEU A 19 -9.26 -19.95 -1.93
N ASP A 20 -8.53 -19.77 -0.84
CA ASP A 20 -8.98 -20.03 0.53
C ASP A 20 -9.74 -18.85 1.16
N GLY A 21 -9.95 -17.76 0.41
CA GLY A 21 -10.63 -16.55 0.90
C GLY A 21 -9.72 -15.58 1.65
N SER A 22 -8.43 -15.89 1.83
CA SER A 22 -7.47 -14.98 2.46
C SER A 22 -6.97 -13.88 1.51
N PRO A 23 -6.60 -12.68 1.98
CA PRO A 23 -5.92 -11.69 1.16
C PRO A 23 -4.59 -12.23 0.62
N ALA A 24 -4.25 -11.87 -0.61
CA ALA A 24 -3.01 -12.26 -1.27
C ALA A 24 -1.79 -11.53 -0.67
N LEU A 25 -1.38 -11.94 0.54
CA LEU A 25 -0.22 -11.43 1.25
C LEU A 25 1.07 -11.81 0.51
N LEU A 26 1.85 -10.79 0.15
CA LEU A 26 3.18 -10.93 -0.43
C LEU A 26 4.28 -10.94 0.64
N GLY A 27 4.08 -10.22 1.76
CA GLY A 27 5.06 -10.20 2.83
C GLY A 27 4.68 -9.31 4.01
N ARG A 28 5.48 -9.40 5.08
CA ARG A 28 5.34 -8.58 6.29
C ARG A 28 6.68 -7.89 6.57
N GLY A 29 6.66 -6.57 6.63
CA GLY A 29 7.82 -5.75 6.99
C GLY A 29 7.63 -5.02 8.32
N ALA A 30 8.63 -4.22 8.71
CA ALA A 30 8.62 -3.46 9.95
C ALA A 30 7.41 -2.49 10.07
N PHE A 31 6.93 -1.99 8.93
CA PHE A 31 5.88 -0.97 8.86
C PHE A 31 4.48 -1.53 8.60
N GLY A 32 4.37 -2.81 8.21
CA GLY A 32 3.09 -3.39 7.89
C GLY A 32 3.13 -4.54 6.90
N GLU A 33 1.97 -4.86 6.36
CA GLU A 33 1.74 -5.99 5.45
C GLU A 33 1.74 -5.50 4.00
N VAL A 34 2.24 -6.32 3.08
CA VAL A 34 2.24 -6.03 1.65
C VAL A 34 1.36 -7.04 0.95
N PHE A 35 0.40 -6.57 0.17
CA PHE A 35 -0.58 -7.39 -0.54
C PHE A 35 -0.45 -7.23 -2.04
N LYS A 36 -0.84 -8.27 -2.78
CA LYS A 36 -1.03 -8.20 -4.23
C LYS A 36 -2.39 -7.58 -4.51
N ALA A 37 -2.42 -6.59 -5.39
CA ALA A 37 -3.63 -5.89 -5.76
C ALA A 37 -3.72 -5.64 -7.27
N ARG A 38 -4.91 -5.24 -7.72
CA ARG A 38 -5.19 -4.80 -9.08
C ARG A 38 -5.56 -3.32 -9.07
N PHE A 39 -4.78 -2.52 -9.78
CA PHE A 39 -5.01 -1.10 -9.98
C PHE A 39 -5.73 -0.86 -11.32
N ASN A 40 -6.80 -0.07 -11.29
CA ASN A 40 -7.68 0.22 -12.43
C ASN A 40 -8.15 -1.03 -13.19
N GLY A 41 -8.35 -2.14 -12.47
CA GLY A 41 -8.84 -3.39 -13.04
C GLY A 41 -7.87 -4.14 -13.96
N VAL A 42 -6.66 -3.61 -14.22
CA VAL A 42 -5.73 -4.17 -15.21
C VAL A 42 -4.30 -4.33 -14.70
N GLN A 43 -3.79 -3.41 -13.91
CA GLN A 43 -2.38 -3.41 -13.52
C GLN A 43 -2.19 -4.18 -12.21
N THR A 44 -1.30 -5.17 -12.20
CA THR A 44 -0.91 -5.83 -10.94
C THR A 44 0.10 -4.96 -10.19
N VAL A 45 -0.20 -4.66 -8.92
CA VAL A 45 0.62 -3.82 -8.05
C VAL A 45 0.82 -4.47 -6.67
N ALA A 46 1.80 -3.99 -5.92
CA ALA A 46 1.99 -4.32 -4.51
C ALA A 46 1.50 -3.15 -3.64
N VAL A 47 0.67 -3.44 -2.65
CA VAL A 47 0.08 -2.45 -1.73
C VAL A 47 0.58 -2.70 -0.33
N LYS A 48 1.31 -1.74 0.24
CA LYS A 48 1.80 -1.80 1.62
C LYS A 48 0.77 -1.16 2.55
N GLN A 49 0.05 -1.97 3.33
CA GLN A 49 -0.86 -1.50 4.37
C GLN A 49 -0.10 -1.28 5.67
N LEU A 50 -0.21 -0.08 6.24
CA LEU A 50 0.37 0.25 7.54
C LEU A 50 -0.54 -0.25 8.67
N ARG A 51 0.04 -0.70 9.78
CA ARG A 51 -0.74 -1.13 10.96
C ARG A 51 -1.44 0.07 11.59
N GLU A 52 -2.74 -0.06 11.90
CA GLU A 52 -3.45 0.95 12.69
C GLU A 52 -2.79 1.11 14.08
N GLY A 53 -2.58 2.36 14.49
CA GLY A 53 -1.87 2.71 15.73
C GLY A 53 -0.45 3.25 15.55
N GLY A 54 0.02 3.45 14.30
CA GLY A 54 1.25 4.18 14.03
C GLY A 54 1.19 5.60 14.57
N THR A 55 2.06 5.93 15.52
CA THR A 55 2.31 7.32 15.97
C THR A 55 2.62 8.21 14.76
N ASP A 56 2.50 9.54 14.88
CA ASP A 56 2.88 10.48 13.80
C ASP A 56 4.29 10.21 13.25
N LYS A 57 5.17 9.63 14.08
CA LYS A 57 6.49 9.13 13.68
C LYS A 57 6.44 8.02 12.63
N ALA A 58 5.51 7.06 12.71
CA ALA A 58 5.36 6.00 11.71
C ALA A 58 4.89 6.56 10.35
N LYS A 59 4.08 7.62 10.35
CA LYS A 59 3.71 8.36 9.12
C LYS A 59 4.91 9.13 8.54
N ILE A 60 5.72 9.75 9.39
CA ILE A 60 6.92 10.50 8.96
C ILE A 60 7.99 9.55 8.40
N ASP A 61 8.27 8.43 9.06
CA ASP A 61 9.22 7.42 8.59
C ASP A 61 8.74 6.81 7.25
N PHE A 62 7.42 6.69 7.05
CA PHE A 62 6.83 6.30 5.77
C PHE A 62 7.06 7.30 4.65
N LEU A 63 6.78 8.60 4.88
CA LEU A 63 7.04 9.65 3.88
C LEU A 63 8.52 9.70 3.49
N ARG A 64 9.42 9.41 4.42
CA ARG A 64 10.85 9.28 4.12
C ARG A 64 11.13 8.11 3.18
N GLU A 65 10.53 6.93 3.40
CA GLU A 65 10.69 5.79 2.48
C GLU A 65 10.09 6.08 1.09
N VAL A 66 8.92 6.73 1.01
CA VAL A 66 8.31 7.11 -0.28
C VAL A 66 9.18 8.11 -1.03
N GLY A 67 9.72 9.13 -0.34
CA GLY A 67 10.64 10.10 -0.93
C GLY A 67 11.97 9.50 -1.41
N ILE A 68 12.36 8.31 -0.93
CA ILE A 68 13.54 7.56 -1.44
C ILE A 68 13.19 6.79 -2.72
N LEU A 69 11.93 6.40 -2.93
CA LEU A 69 11.47 5.70 -4.14
C LEU A 69 11.21 6.65 -5.32
N GLU A 70 11.03 7.95 -5.07
CA GLU A 70 10.93 9.04 -6.06
C GLU A 70 12.30 9.47 -6.63
N GLY A 71 13.33 8.60 -6.53
CA GLY A 71 14.70 8.85 -6.99
C GLY A 71 14.92 8.54 -8.47
#